data_AF-A0A8T6ER87-F1
#
_entry.id   AF-A0A8T6ER87-F1
#
_cell.length_a   1.000
_cell.length_b   1.000
_cell.length_c   1.000
_cell.angle_alpha   90.00
_cell.angle_beta   90.00
_cell.angle_gamma   90.00
#
_symmetry.space_group_name_H-M   'P 1'
#
loop_
_entity.id
_entity.type
_entity.pdbx_description
1 polymer ?
#
loop_
_entity_poly.entity_id
_entity_poly.type
_entity_poly.pdbx_seq_one_letter_code
_entity_poly.pdbx_strand_id
1 'polypeptide(L)'
;MILAAAQAEGRVVVTEDAKDFRPLGLAEMSAGRPYPAFIFTDDETWLRTRSGARAGGRLVTALDALLTSGEDVEGELWLSPID
;
A
#
# COMPACT_ATOMS: atom_id res chain seq x y z
N MET A 1 0.13 -15.60 8.63
CA MET A 1 0.22 -14.13 8.78
C MET A 1 0.18 -13.51 7.39
N ILE A 2 -0.54 -12.40 7.19
CA ILE A 2 -0.78 -11.82 5.86
C ILE A 2 0.52 -11.45 5.13
N LEU A 3 1.52 -10.92 5.85
CA LEU A 3 2.81 -10.54 5.27
C LEU A 3 3.59 -11.75 4.74
N ALA A 4 3.57 -12.87 5.48
CA ALA A 4 4.24 -14.09 5.05
C ALA A 4 3.57 -14.71 3.81
N ALA A 5 2.23 -14.63 3.72
CA ALA A 5 1.51 -15.10 2.54
C ALA A 5 1.80 -14.20 1.32
N ALA A 6 1.73 -12.88 1.50
CA ALA A 6 2.06 -11.92 0.44
C ALA A 6 3.50 -12.12 -0.05
N GLN A 7 4.46 -12.27 0.86
CA GLN A 7 5.85 -12.54 0.51
C GLN A 7 6.02 -13.87 -0.26
N ALA A 8 5.39 -14.95 0.21
CA ALA A 8 5.47 -16.26 -0.43
C ALA A 8 4.89 -16.27 -1.85
N GLU A 9 3.88 -15.43 -2.09
CA GLU A 9 3.20 -15.29 -3.39
C GLU A 9 3.81 -14.20 -4.29
N GLY A 10 4.86 -13.50 -3.84
CA GLY A 10 5.44 -12.37 -4.58
C GLY A 10 4.47 -11.21 -4.76
N ARG A 11 3.57 -11.00 -3.78
CA ARG A 11 2.52 -9.98 -3.80
C ARG A 11 2.86 -8.79 -2.92
N VAL A 12 2.35 -7.64 -3.33
CA VAL A 12 2.41 -6.38 -2.59
C VAL A 12 1.22 -6.28 -1.64
N VAL A 13 1.43 -5.69 -0.46
CA VAL A 13 0.35 -5.39 0.48
C VAL A 13 -0.09 -3.93 0.30
N VAL A 14 -1.34 -3.73 -0.09
CA VAL A 14 -1.97 -2.40 -0.17
C VAL A 14 -2.83 -2.20 1.07
N THR A 15 -2.64 -1.11 1.82
CA THR A 15 -3.41 -0.84 3.04
C THR A 15 -3.52 0.65 3.38
N GLU A 16 -4.61 1.03 4.04
CA GLU A 16 -4.78 2.33 4.72
C GLU A 16 -4.22 2.33 6.15
N ASP A 17 -4.02 1.15 6.74
CA ASP A 17 -3.58 0.98 8.13
C ASP A 17 -2.05 1.04 8.28
N ALA A 18 -1.42 2.08 7.74
CA ALA A 18 0.05 2.23 7.76
C ALA A 18 0.63 2.18 9.18
N LYS A 19 -0.11 2.70 10.18
CA LYS A 19 0.29 2.69 11.60
C LYS A 19 0.51 1.27 12.16
N ASP A 20 -0.25 0.29 11.68
CA ASP A 20 -0.25 -1.07 12.20
C ASP A 20 0.66 -1.97 11.36
N PHE A 21 0.72 -1.73 10.04
CA PHE A 21 1.47 -2.56 9.11
C PHE A 21 2.94 -2.16 8.95
N ARG A 22 3.26 -0.86 9.01
CA ARG A 22 4.64 -0.38 8.85
C ARG A 22 5.59 -0.90 9.94
N PRO A 23 5.21 -0.95 11.23
CA PRO A 23 6.06 -1.55 12.26
C PRO A 23 6.36 -3.03 12.01
N LEU A 24 5.42 -3.77 11.40
CA LEU A 24 5.63 -5.18 11.08
C LEU A 24 6.67 -5.36 9.97
N GLY A 25 6.62 -4.54 8.91
CA GLY A 25 7.65 -4.53 7.87
C GLY A 25 9.03 -4.18 8.42
N LEU A 26 9.10 -3.15 9.27
CA LEU A 26 10.35 -2.74 9.93
C LEU A 26 10.92 -3.83 10.85
N ALA A 27 10.05 -4.59 11.54
CA ALA A 27 10.47 -5.68 12.39
C ALA A 27 11.07 -6.84 11.59
N GLU A 28 10.47 -7.20 10.45
CA GLU A 28 11.01 -8.21 9.53
C GLU A 28 12.35 -7.75 8.93
N MET A 29 12.42 -6.50 8.45
CA MET A 29 13.63 -5.90 7.90
C MET A 29 14.78 -5.88 8.93
N SER A 30 14.50 -5.45 10.16
CA SER A 30 15.48 -5.39 11.25
C SER A 30 15.99 -6.78 11.65
N ALA A 31 15.21 -7.83 11.40
CA ALA A 31 15.61 -9.20 11.63
C ALA A 31 16.27 -9.87 10.41
N GLY A 32 16.50 -9.13 9.31
CA GLY A 32 17.06 -9.65 8.06
C GLY A 32 16.16 -10.66 7.37
N ARG A 33 14.86 -10.64 7.63
CA ARG A 33 13.89 -11.55 7.02
C ARG A 33 13.25 -10.91 5.78
N PRO A 34 12.92 -11.71 4.75
CA PRO A 34 12.16 -11.22 3.61
C PRO A 34 10.79 -10.70 4.04
N TYR A 35 10.35 -9.59 3.46
CA TYR A 35 9.05 -8.99 3.72
C TYR A 35 8.47 -8.42 2.42
N PRO A 36 7.14 -8.43 2.26
CA PRO A 36 6.53 -7.97 1.02
C PRO A 36 6.67 -6.46 0.90
N ALA A 37 6.65 -5.95 -0.33
CA ALA A 37 6.51 -4.52 -0.54
C ALA A 37 5.15 -4.03 -0.01
N PHE A 38 5.12 -2.76 0.39
CA PHE A 38 3.94 -2.08 0.92
C PHE A 38 3.55 -0.89 0.05
N ILE A 39 2.25 -0.78 -0.23
CA ILE A 39 1.64 0.44 -0.74
C ILE A 39 0.72 0.96 0.36
N PHE A 40 1.12 2.07 0.95
CA PHE A 40 0.32 2.78 1.94
C PHE A 40 -0.56 3.82 1.28
N THR A 41 -1.78 3.95 1.76
CA THR A 41 -2.70 5.02 1.39
C THR A 41 -2.83 5.95 2.59
N ASP A 42 -2.68 7.26 2.39
CA ASP A 42 -2.85 8.26 3.45
C ASP A 42 -4.33 8.49 3.76
N ASP A 43 -4.81 7.91 4.85
CA ASP A 43 -6.18 8.07 5.33
C ASP A 43 -6.58 9.56 5.32
N GLU A 44 -5.82 10.53 5.82
CA GLU A 44 -6.24 11.95 5.84
C GLU A 44 -6.54 12.55 4.45
N THR A 45 -5.74 12.20 3.44
CA THR A 45 -5.95 12.67 2.07
C THR A 45 -7.12 11.96 1.38
N TRP A 46 -7.33 10.67 1.67
CA TRP A 46 -8.44 9.87 1.16
C TRP A 46 -9.77 10.13 1.93
N LEU A 47 -9.69 10.53 3.20
CA LEU A 47 -10.76 10.88 4.13
C LEU A 47 -11.41 12.21 3.83
N ARG A 48 -10.66 13.21 3.35
CA ARG A 48 -11.27 14.49 2.89
C ARG A 48 -12.28 14.29 1.77
N THR A 49 -12.28 13.12 1.14
CA THR A 49 -13.28 12.69 0.15
C THR A 49 -14.32 11.68 0.66
N ARG A 50 -14.36 11.33 1.96
CA ARG A 50 -15.32 10.33 2.53
C ARG A 50 -16.79 10.70 2.36
N SER A 51 -17.13 11.92 1.97
CA SER A 51 -18.48 12.28 1.53
C SER A 51 -18.74 11.80 0.09
N GLY A 52 -18.84 10.49 -0.11
CA GLY A 52 -19.47 9.89 -1.29
C GLY A 52 -18.64 8.88 -2.08
N ALA A 53 -19.31 8.21 -3.03
CA ALA A 53 -18.79 7.17 -3.94
C ALA A 53 -17.52 7.53 -4.74
N ARG A 54 -17.01 8.76 -4.64
CA ARG A 54 -15.78 9.23 -5.29
C ARG A 54 -14.49 8.75 -4.62
N ALA A 55 -14.47 8.48 -3.32
CA ALA A 55 -13.24 8.06 -2.63
C ALA A 55 -12.71 6.71 -3.14
N GLY A 56 -13.60 5.71 -3.29
CA GLY A 56 -13.23 4.41 -3.88
C GLY A 56 -12.77 4.53 -5.33
N GLY A 57 -13.37 5.43 -6.11
CA GLY A 57 -12.96 5.68 -7.50
C GLY A 57 -11.52 6.18 -7.60
N ARG A 58 -11.13 7.14 -6.75
CA ARG A 58 -9.76 7.70 -6.78
C ARG A 58 -8.70 6.67 -6.39
N LEU A 59 -8.98 5.76 -5.44
CA LEU A 59 -8.02 4.72 -5.03
C LEU A 59 -7.83 3.73 -6.17
N VAL A 60 -8.92 3.30 -6.78
CA VAL A 60 -8.88 2.44 -7.97
C VAL A 60 -8.12 3.13 -9.10
N THR A 61 -8.35 4.42 -9.35
CA THR A 61 -7.61 5.17 -10.37
C THR A 61 -6.11 5.28 -10.06
N ALA A 62 -5.74 5.55 -8.81
CA ALA A 62 -4.33 5.63 -8.43
C ALA A 62 -3.61 4.27 -8.53
N LEU A 63 -4.29 3.18 -8.16
CA LEU A 63 -3.76 1.83 -8.34
C LEU A 63 -3.68 1.44 -9.82
N ASP A 64 -4.69 1.78 -10.62
CA ASP A 64 -4.70 1.52 -12.07
C ASP A 64 -3.55 2.26 -12.77
N ALA A 65 -3.30 3.53 -12.41
CA ALA A 65 -2.19 4.30 -12.92
C ALA A 65 -0.83 3.69 -12.53
N LEU A 66 -0.67 3.24 -11.28
CA LEU A 66 0.54 2.56 -10.83
C LEU A 66 0.75 1.23 -11.57
N LEU A 67 -0.30 0.43 -11.76
CA LEU A 67 -0.23 -0.81 -12.53
C LEU A 67 0.12 -0.56 -14.00
N THR A 68 -0.37 0.55 -14.56
CA THR A 68 -0.13 0.93 -15.95
C THR A 68 1.26 1.55 -16.17
N SER A 69 1.88 2.14 -15.14
CA SER A 69 3.23 2.74 -15.26
C SER A 69 4.32 1.69 -15.46
N GLY A 70 4.08 0.44 -15.06
CA GLY A 70 5.08 -0.62 -15.08
C GLY A 70 6.20 -0.43 -14.05
N GLU A 71 5.95 0.41 -13.03
CA GLU A 71 6.89 0.61 -11.93
C GLU A 71 6.86 -0.58 -10.98
N ASP A 72 8.04 -1.19 -10.78
CA ASP A 72 8.21 -2.22 -9.75
C ASP A 72 8.29 -1.56 -8.36
N VAL A 73 7.41 -1.98 -7.47
CA VAL A 73 7.37 -1.46 -6.09
C VAL A 73 8.27 -2.30 -5.20
N GLU A 74 9.38 -1.71 -4.76
CA GLU A 74 10.27 -2.27 -3.76
C GLU A 74 10.17 -1.49 -2.44
N GLY A 75 10.06 -2.20 -1.31
CA GLY A 75 10.01 -1.58 0.00
C GLY A 75 8.67 -0.91 0.31
N GLU A 76 8.64 0.41 0.45
CA GLU A 76 7.46 1.20 0.83
C GLU A 76 7.13 2.27 -0.22
N LEU A 77 5.89 2.30 -0.71
CA LEU A 77 5.34 3.35 -1.56
C LEU A 77 4.14 4.01 -0.87
N TRP A 78 4.09 5.34 -0.90
CA TRP A 78 2.94 6.11 -0.42
C TRP A 78 2.12 6.60 -1.60
N LEU A 79 0.90 6.09 -1.72
CA LEU A 79 -0.02 6.38 -2.81
C LEU A 79 -0.84 7.64 -2.49
N SER A 80 -0.75 8.60 -3.40
CA SER A 80 -1.53 9.85 -3.36
C SER A 80 -2.65 9.80 -4.40
N PRO A 81 -3.78 10.51 -4.19
CA PRO A 81 -4.82 10.63 -5.21
C PRO A 81 -4.28 11.28 -6.47
N ILE A 82 -4.82 10.84 -7.61
CA ILE A 82 -4.66 11.51 -8.90
C ILE A 82 -5.84 12.47 -9.06
N ASP A 83 -5.54 13.72 -9.43
CA ASP A 83 -6.52 14.79 -9.64
C ASP A 83 -7.37 14.61 -10.91
#